data_AF-A0A520SAQ6-F1
#
_entry.id   AF-A0A520SAQ6-F1
#
_cell.length_a   1.000
_cell.length_b   1.000
_cell.length_c   1.000
_cell.angle_alpha   90.00
_cell.angle_beta   90.00
_cell.angle_gamma   90.00
#
_symmetry.space_group_name_H-M   'P 1'
#
loop_
_entity.id
_entity.type
_entity.pdbx_description
1 polymer ?
#
loop_
_entity_poly.entity_id
_entity_poly.type
_entity_poly.pdbx_seq_one_letter_code
_entity_poly.pdbx_strand_id
1 'polypeptide(L)'
;MHWLRQGLTLLLAVLAIAAGGLFALQNTQAVPLDLVLFQLPSQPIAIWILLALALGVAIGLAAGAVLALRRAATIRRLRKQRDRLLAAAEKGT
;
A
#
# COMPACT_ATOMS: atom_id res chain seq x y z
N MET A 1 15.61 -0.69 14.48
CA MET A 1 14.37 -0.09 13.92
C MET A 1 13.75 -0.93 12.79
N HIS A 2 14.51 -1.41 11.80
CA HIS A 2 13.96 -2.23 10.70
C HIS A 2 13.30 -3.54 11.17
N TRP A 3 13.94 -4.27 12.09
CA TRP A 3 13.39 -5.50 12.67
C TRP A 3 12.09 -5.30 13.45
N LEU A 4 11.99 -4.22 14.24
CA LEU A 4 10.75 -3.87 14.94
C LEU A 4 9.62 -3.54 13.95
N ARG A 5 9.93 -2.76 12.90
CA ARG A 5 8.96 -2.46 11.83
C ARG A 5 8.50 -3.71 11.10
N GLN A 6 9.43 -4.62 10.77
CA GLN A 6 9.11 -5.87 10.09
C GLN A 6 8.26 -6.79 10.97
N GLY A 7 8.62 -6.93 12.26
CA GLY A 7 7.83 -7.69 13.22
C GLY A 7 6.42 -7.13 13.40
N LEU A 8 6.28 -5.80 13.55
CA LEU A 8 4.97 -5.16 13.64
C LEU A 8 4.16 -5.33 12.35
N THR A 9 4.79 -5.20 11.18
CA THR A 9 4.12 -5.40 9.89
C THR A 9 3.62 -6.84 9.74
N LEU A 10 4.44 -7.82 10.12
CA LEU A 10 4.05 -9.23 10.09
C LEU A 10 2.90 -9.50 11.07
N LEU A 11 2.99 -8.97 12.30
CA LEU A 11 1.93 -9.11 13.30
C LEU A 11 0.61 -8.53 12.80
N LEU A 12 0.63 -7.33 12.22
CA LEU A 12 -0.56 -6.71 11.63
C LEU A 12 -1.11 -7.52 10.46
N ALA A 13 -0.26 -8.08 9.61
CA ALA A 13 -0.69 -8.93 8.50
C ALA A 13 -1.38 -10.21 9.00
N VAL A 14 -0.79 -10.88 10.00
CA VAL A 14 -1.39 -12.08 10.62
C VAL A 14 -2.73 -11.72 11.27
N LEU A 15 -2.78 -10.62 12.02
CA LEU A 15 -4.01 -10.18 12.67
C LEU A 15 -5.10 -9.83 11.64
N ALA A 16 -4.73 -9.19 10.54
CA ALA A 16 -5.64 -8.86 9.44
C ALA A 16 -6.19 -10.12 8.76
N ILE A 17 -5.36 -11.14 8.52
CA ILE A 17 -5.80 -12.41 7.95
C ILE A 17 -6.75 -13.13 8.92
N ALA A 18 -6.39 -13.23 10.20
CA ALA A 18 -7.23 -13.88 11.21
C ALA A 18 -8.57 -13.15 11.37
N ALA A 19 -8.55 -11.82 11.50
CA ALA A 19 -9.75 -11.01 11.59
C ALA A 19 -10.60 -11.11 10.33
N GLY A 20 -10.00 -11.06 9.14
CA GLY A 20 -10.70 -11.21 7.86
C GLY A 20 -11.34 -12.58 7.70
N GLY A 21 -10.65 -13.65 8.11
CA GLY A 21 -11.17 -15.01 8.09
C GLY A 21 -12.36 -15.19 9.05
N LEU A 22 -12.23 -14.74 10.30
CA LEU A 22 -13.32 -14.76 11.28
C LEU A 22 -14.51 -13.91 10.82
N PHE A 23 -14.24 -12.74 10.25
CA PHE A 23 -15.24 -11.86 9.67
C PHE A 23 -15.99 -12.56 8.55
N ALA A 24 -15.30 -13.23 7.63
CA ALA A 24 -15.92 -13.98 6.54
C ALA A 24 -16.80 -15.13 7.04
N LEU A 25 -16.34 -15.85 8.06
CA LEU A 25 -17.08 -16.97 8.64
C LEU A 25 -18.38 -16.52 9.32
N GLN A 26 -18.36 -15.37 10.00
CA GLN A 26 -19.52 -14.86 10.73
C GLN A 26 -20.50 -14.09 9.83
N ASN A 27 -20.06 -13.62 8.66
CA ASN A 27 -20.83 -12.73 7.79
C ASN A 27 -21.11 -13.37 6.43
N THR A 28 -21.74 -14.54 6.46
CA THR A 28 -22.13 -15.33 5.27
C THR A 28 -23.46 -14.91 4.65
N GLN A 29 -24.19 -13.98 5.27
CA GLN A 29 -25.46 -13.49 4.76
C GLN A 29 -25.27 -12.88 3.37
N ALA A 30 -26.02 -13.41 2.40
CA ALA A 30 -26.00 -12.93 1.02
C ALA A 30 -26.83 -11.65 0.90
N VAL A 31 -26.17 -10.57 0.47
CA VAL A 31 -26.77 -9.24 0.31
C VAL A 31 -26.39 -8.70 -1.08
N PRO A 32 -27.35 -8.17 -1.86
CA PRO A 32 -27.01 -7.46 -3.09
C PRO A 32 -26.31 -6.13 -2.75
N LEU A 33 -25.23 -5.81 -3.46
CA LEU A 33 -24.53 -4.55 -3.26
C LEU A 33 -25.09 -3.49 -4.22
N ASP A 34 -25.73 -2.47 -3.66
CA ASP A 34 -26.22 -1.31 -4.41
C ASP A 34 -25.15 -0.21 -4.41
N LEU A 35 -24.66 0.14 -5.59
CA LEU A 35 -23.67 1.21 -5.81
C LEU A 35 -24.31 2.50 -6.32
N VAL A 36 -25.60 2.72 -6.02
CA VAL A 36 -26.44 3.87 -6.40
C VAL A 36 -26.77 3.92 -7.88
N LEU A 37 -25.77 3.73 -8.75
CA LEU A 37 -25.91 3.72 -10.20
C LEU A 37 -26.16 2.32 -10.76
N PHE A 38 -25.74 1.28 -10.04
CA PHE A 38 -25.86 -0.12 -10.47
C PHE A 38 -25.89 -1.05 -9.26
N GLN A 39 -26.60 -2.16 -9.40
CA GLN A 39 -26.71 -3.20 -8.38
C GLN A 39 -25.95 -4.46 -8.80
N LEU A 40 -25.10 -4.95 -7.90
CA LEU A 40 -24.33 -6.17 -8.10
C LEU A 40 -25.11 -7.39 -7.59
N PRO A 41 -24.82 -8.59 -8.14
CA PRO A 41 -25.49 -9.82 -7.74
C PRO A 41 -25.29 -10.11 -6.25
N SER A 42 -26.26 -10.79 -5.64
CA SER A 42 -26.21 -11.15 -4.22
C SER A 42 -25.00 -12.04 -3.93
N GLN A 43 -24.17 -11.61 -2.98
CA GLN A 43 -23.00 -12.33 -2.49
C GLN A 43 -22.89 -12.12 -0.97
N PRO A 44 -22.18 -12.99 -0.24
CA PRO A 44 -21.91 -12.76 1.18
C PRO A 44 -21.34 -11.36 1.43
N ILE A 45 -21.91 -10.62 2.39
CA ILE A 45 -21.48 -9.25 2.70
C ILE A 45 -19.97 -9.17 3.02
N ALA A 46 -19.41 -10.26 3.55
CA ALA A 46 -17.99 -10.39 3.77
C ALA A 46 -17.15 -10.17 2.52
N ILE A 47 -17.58 -10.70 1.36
CA ILE A 47 -16.84 -10.60 0.10
C ILE A 47 -16.73 -9.13 -0.32
N TRP A 48 -17.83 -8.38 -0.23
CA TRP A 48 -17.83 -6.96 -0.60
C TRP A 48 -16.86 -6.14 0.24
N ILE A 49 -16.91 -6.32 1.56
CA ILE A 49 -16.07 -5.57 2.49
C ILE A 49 -14.60 -5.97 2.35
N LEU A 50 -14.30 -7.27 2.22
CA LEU A 50 -12.93 -7.75 2.04
C LEU A 50 -12.35 -7.33 0.68
N LEU A 51 -13.14 -7.32 -0.40
CA LEU A 51 -12.71 -6.80 -1.69
C LEU A 51 -12.44 -5.29 -1.64
N ALA A 52 -13.32 -4.52 -1.01
CA ALA A 52 -13.12 -3.09 -0.85
C ALA A 52 -11.84 -2.78 -0.04
N LEU A 53 -11.61 -3.53 1.04
CA LEU A 53 -10.38 -3.44 1.83
C LEU A 53 -9.15 -3.80 0.99
N ALA A 54 -9.18 -4.92 0.27
CA ALA A 54 -8.08 -5.37 -0.58
C ALA A 54 -7.74 -4.34 -1.67
N LEU A 55 -8.76 -3.77 -2.33
CA LEU A 55 -8.59 -2.70 -3.31
C LEU A 55 -7.99 -1.45 -2.69
N GLY A 56 -8.48 -1.01 -1.53
CA GLY A 56 -7.93 0.14 -0.81
C GLY A 56 -6.45 -0.05 -0.43
N VAL A 57 -6.09 -1.24 0.08
CA VAL A 57 -4.68 -1.59 0.38
C VAL A 57 -3.83 -1.58 -0.89
N ALA A 58 -4.30 -2.21 -1.97
CA ALA A 58 -3.58 -2.24 -3.24
C ALA A 58 -3.31 -0.82 -3.79
N ILE A 59 -4.32 0.05 -3.76
CA ILE A 59 -4.19 1.46 -4.18
C ILE A 59 -3.18 2.19 -3.29
N GLY A 60 -3.28 2.05 -1.97
CA GLY A 60 -2.37 2.69 -1.03
C GLY A 60 -0.91 2.25 -1.22
N LEU A 61 -0.68 0.96 -1.41
CA LEU A 61 0.65 0.40 -1.68
C LEU A 61 1.20 0.89 -3.02
N ALA A 62 0.37 0.90 -4.07
CA ALA A 62 0.77 1.42 -5.39
C ALA A 62 1.16 2.90 -5.32
N ALA A 63 0.35 3.73 -4.68
CA ALA A 63 0.65 5.15 -4.48
C ALA A 63 1.96 5.36 -3.69
N GLY A 64 2.15 4.59 -2.61
CA GLY A 64 3.37 4.62 -1.82
C GLY A 64 4.61 4.21 -2.63
N ALA A 65 4.50 3.16 -3.44
CA ALA A 65 5.58 2.69 -4.31
C ALA A 65 5.98 3.74 -5.34
N VAL A 66 5.01 4.37 -6.01
CA VAL A 66 5.26 5.46 -6.97
C VAL A 66 6.00 6.61 -6.29
N LEU A 67 5.58 7.02 -5.10
CA LEU A 67 6.23 8.10 -4.36
C LEU A 67 7.66 7.74 -3.94
N ALA A 68 7.89 6.50 -3.49
CA ALA A 68 9.21 6.01 -3.13
C ALA A 68 10.16 6.00 -4.34
N LEU A 69 9.69 5.55 -5.51
CA LEU A 69 10.46 5.56 -6.74
C LEU A 69 10.83 6.99 -7.18
N ARG A 70 9.87 7.93 -7.12
CA ARG A 70 10.13 9.36 -7.43
C ARG A 70 11.17 9.96 -6.49
N ARG A 71 11.09 9.67 -5.20
CA ARG A 71 12.08 10.10 -4.20
C ARG A 71 13.46 9.52 -4.51
N ALA A 72 13.55 8.22 -4.80
CA ALA A 72 14.81 7.57 -5.14
C ALA A 72 15.45 8.19 -6.40
N ALA A 73 14.67 8.45 -7.45
CA ALA A 73 15.15 9.11 -8.66
C ALA A 73 15.67 10.53 -8.37
N THR A 74 14.95 11.30 -7.56
CA THR A 74 15.34 12.66 -7.16
C THR A 74 16.64 12.65 -6.37
N ILE A 75 16.77 11.75 -5.38
CA ILE A 75 18.00 11.60 -4.59
C ILE A 75 19.20 11.26 -5.50
N ARG A 76 19.03 10.34 -6.46
CA ARG A 76 20.09 10.00 -7.42
C ARG A 76 20.51 11.20 -8.26
N ARG A 77 19.55 12.00 -8.75
CA ARG A 77 19.83 13.21 -9.54
C ARG A 77 20.58 14.25 -8.71
N LEU A 78 20.14 14.50 -7.49
CA LEU A 78 20.76 15.48 -6.59
C LEU A 78 22.19 15.07 -6.20
N ARG A 79 22.44 13.77 -5.95
CA ARG A 79 23.79 13.25 -5.71
C ARG A 79 24.71 13.53 -6.90
N LYS A 80 24.27 13.21 -8.13
CA LYS A 80 25.05 13.47 -9.34
C LYS A 80 25.34 14.96 -9.56
N GLN A 81 24.41 15.85 -9.22
CA GLN A 81 24.63 17.29 -9.28
C GLN A 81 25.64 17.76 -8.23
N ARG A 82 25.54 17.25 -7.00
CA ARG A 82 26.50 17.49 -5.92
C ARG A 82 27.91 17.11 -6.34
N ASP A 83 28.11 15.91 -6.88
CA ASP A 83 29.43 15.43 -7.28
C ASP A 83 30.06 16.29 -8.39
N ARG A 84 29.25 16.75 -9.35
CA ARG A 84 29.70 17.66 -10.42
C ARG A 84 30.13 19.03 -9.90
N LEU A 85 29.38 19.59 -8.95
CA LEU A 85 29.70 20.89 -8.36
C LEU A 85 30.98 20.82 -7.53
N LEU A 86 31.18 19.75 -6.77
CA LEU A 86 32.43 19.52 -6.04
C LEU A 86 33.63 19.41 -6.98
N ALA A 87 33.52 18.62 -8.05
CA ALA A 87 34.60 18.48 -9.05
C ALA A 87 34.90 19.78 -9.82
N ALA A 88 33.91 20.68 -9.98
CA ALA A 88 34.13 21.99 -10.57
C ALA A 88 34.83 22.95 -9.60
N ALA A 89 34.50 22.89 -8.31
CA ALA A 89 35.16 23.69 -7.27
C ALA A 89 36.63 23.30 -7.09
N GLU A 90 36.96 22.00 -7.13
CA GLU A 90 38.35 21.50 -7.05
C GLU A 90 39.22 21.87 -8.24
N LYS A 91 38.63 22.16 -9.41
CA LYS A 91 39.37 22.58 -10.62
C LYS A 91 39.57 24.10 -10.71
N GLY A 92 38.89 24.88 -9.87
CA GLY A 92 38.93 26.34 -9.88
C GLY A 92 39.89 26.95 -8.86
N THR A 93 40.61 26.12 -8.08
CA THR A 93 41.68 26.48 -7.13
C THR A 93 43.02 25.99 -7.66
#